data_AF-A0A918WSS0-F1
#
_entry.id   AF-A0A918WSS0-F1
#
_cell.length_a   1.000
_cell.length_b   1.000
_cell.length_c   1.000
_cell.angle_alpha   90.00
_cell.angle_beta   90.00
_cell.angle_gamma   90.00
#
_symmetry.space_group_name_H-M   'P 1'
#
loop_
_entity.id
_entity.type
_entity.pdbx_description
1 polymer ?
#
loop_
_entity_poly.entity_id
_entity_poly.type
_entity_poly.pdbx_seq_one_letter_code
_entity_poly.pdbx_strand_id
1 'polypeptide(L)'
;MAGEWFRRGASETQLVYGITLLMPSQITHPFGFVQSRLLAKLPPELPATPPGVPMTECLGCGAAGRPDELPGGLCRPCRSTEPVRCGVRGGCGRASCTDPTCGPSPKTVRGRAARIRREMRNRRERGGPGMPPPRRSRRGRKRR
;
A
#
# COMPACT_ATOMS: atom_id res chain seq x y z
N MET A 1 -23.58 -12.36 30.56
CA MET A 1 -22.91 -12.91 29.35
C MET A 1 -22.72 -11.83 28.30
N ALA A 2 -23.77 -11.28 27.68
CA ALA A 2 -23.64 -10.14 26.77
C ALA A 2 -22.98 -8.90 27.44
N GLY A 3 -23.33 -8.63 28.71
CA GLY A 3 -22.67 -7.56 29.48
C GLY A 3 -21.15 -7.70 29.59
N GLU A 4 -20.60 -8.92 29.54
CA GLU A 4 -19.14 -9.14 29.61
C GLU A 4 -18.43 -8.64 28.34
N TRP A 5 -19.05 -8.82 27.18
CA TRP A 5 -18.51 -8.28 25.93
C TRP A 5 -18.37 -6.76 26.00
N PHE A 6 -19.40 -6.08 26.49
CA PHE A 6 -19.39 -4.62 26.64
C PHE A 6 -18.37 -4.15 27.69
N ARG A 7 -18.21 -4.88 28.81
CA ARG A 7 -17.16 -4.58 29.80
C ARG A 7 -15.75 -4.67 29.20
N ARG A 8 -15.53 -5.55 28.23
CA ARG A 8 -14.27 -5.68 27.48
C ARG A 8 -14.14 -4.71 26.30
N GLY A 9 -15.04 -3.73 26.20
CA GLY A 9 -15.00 -2.69 25.18
C GLY A 9 -15.54 -3.13 23.82
N ALA A 10 -16.27 -4.25 23.73
CA ALA A 10 -16.89 -4.63 22.47
C ALA A 10 -18.03 -3.68 22.08
N SER A 11 -18.14 -3.36 20.80
CA SER A 11 -19.30 -2.65 20.27
C SER A 11 -20.49 -3.58 20.03
N GLU A 12 -21.69 -3.02 19.90
CA GLU A 12 -22.88 -3.79 19.52
C GLU A 12 -22.67 -4.52 18.18
N THR A 13 -22.07 -3.85 17.20
CA THR A 13 -21.75 -4.46 15.89
C THR A 13 -20.80 -5.64 16.04
N GLN A 14 -19.80 -5.56 16.92
CA GLN A 14 -18.88 -6.66 17.18
C GLN A 14 -19.58 -7.85 17.86
N LEU A 15 -20.50 -7.59 18.78
CA LEU A 15 -21.30 -8.63 19.43
C LEU A 15 -22.20 -9.34 18.40
N VAL A 16 -22.96 -8.57 17.61
CA VAL A 16 -23.83 -9.12 16.57
C VAL A 16 -23.03 -9.93 15.57
N TYR A 17 -21.90 -9.39 15.09
CA TYR A 17 -21.02 -10.09 14.18
C TYR A 17 -20.46 -11.37 14.81
N GLY A 18 -20.01 -11.34 16.06
CA GLY A 18 -19.49 -12.53 16.77
C GLY A 18 -20.50 -13.68 16.87
N ILE A 19 -21.78 -13.35 17.03
CA ILE A 19 -22.89 -14.31 17.12
C ILE A 19 -23.34 -14.80 15.74
N THR A 20 -23.46 -13.90 14.76
CA THR A 20 -24.08 -14.19 13.47
C THR A 20 -23.10 -14.65 12.38
N LEU A 21 -21.81 -14.40 12.55
CA LEU A 21 -20.80 -14.77 11.57
C LEU A 21 -20.63 -16.30 11.48
N LEU A 22 -20.56 -16.82 10.26
CA LEU A 22 -20.38 -18.26 9.97
C LEU A 22 -21.48 -19.09 10.65
N MET A 23 -22.73 -18.63 10.53
CA MET A 23 -23.88 -19.36 11.04
C MET A 23 -24.07 -20.65 10.24
N PRO A 24 -24.30 -21.80 10.89
CA PRO A 24 -24.62 -23.02 10.19
C PRO A 24 -25.99 -22.90 9.51
N SER A 25 -26.23 -23.72 8.48
CA SER A 25 -27.47 -23.71 7.70
C SER A 25 -28.71 -24.05 8.54
N GLN A 26 -28.54 -24.82 9.62
CA GLN A 26 -29.59 -25.17 10.56
C GLN A 26 -29.03 -25.12 11.99
N ILE A 27 -29.82 -24.56 12.91
CA ILE A 27 -29.50 -24.50 14.33
C ILE A 27 -30.60 -25.20 15.11
N THR A 28 -30.28 -26.37 15.65
CA THR A 28 -31.22 -27.18 16.46
C THR A 28 -31.52 -26.52 17.82
N HIS A 29 -30.53 -25.82 18.41
CA HIS A 29 -30.68 -25.15 19.70
C HIS A 29 -30.17 -23.70 19.66
N PRO A 30 -31.07 -22.73 19.35
CA PRO A 30 -30.68 -21.32 19.20
C PRO A 30 -30.04 -20.74 20.45
N PHE A 31 -30.62 -20.99 21.61
CA PHE A 31 -30.12 -20.46 22.87
C PHE A 31 -28.72 -21.00 23.21
N GLY A 32 -28.53 -22.32 23.10
CA GLY A 32 -27.25 -22.96 23.34
C GLY A 32 -26.18 -22.48 22.35
N PHE A 33 -26.53 -22.32 21.08
CA PHE A 33 -25.63 -21.77 20.07
C PHE A 33 -25.15 -20.36 20.42
N VAL A 34 -26.07 -19.46 20.78
CA VAL A 34 -25.74 -18.09 21.18
C VAL A 34 -24.86 -18.08 22.44
N GLN A 35 -25.20 -18.89 23.44
CA GLN A 35 -24.40 -19.01 24.67
C GLN A 35 -22.98 -19.51 24.39
N SER A 36 -22.83 -20.58 23.60
CA SER A 36 -21.53 -21.11 23.21
C SER A 36 -20.71 -20.10 22.41
N ARG A 37 -21.33 -19.34 21.51
CA ARG A 37 -20.65 -18.27 20.77
C ARG A 37 -20.20 -17.13 21.66
N LEU A 38 -21.06 -16.67 22.58
CA LEU A 38 -20.72 -15.62 23.53
C LEU A 38 -19.52 -15.98 24.41
N LEU A 39 -19.36 -17.26 24.76
CA LEU A 39 -18.21 -17.75 25.53
C LEU A 39 -16.97 -17.97 24.64
N ALA A 40 -17.12 -18.66 23.51
CA ALA A 40 -15.99 -19.03 22.65
C ALA A 40 -15.39 -17.83 21.88
N LYS A 41 -16.16 -16.76 21.68
CA LYS A 41 -15.73 -15.54 20.98
C LYS A 41 -15.58 -14.35 21.91
N LEU A 42 -15.57 -14.58 23.22
CA LEU A 42 -15.42 -13.52 24.20
C LEU A 42 -14.11 -12.75 23.92
N PRO A 43 -14.14 -11.42 23.75
CA PRO A 43 -12.94 -10.63 23.54
C PRO A 43 -11.97 -10.82 24.72
N PRO A 44 -10.64 -10.72 24.52
CA PRO A 44 -9.70 -10.71 25.63
C PRO A 44 -9.96 -9.51 26.55
N GLU A 45 -9.59 -9.63 27.83
CA GLU A 45 -9.62 -8.47 28.72
C GLU A 45 -8.65 -7.40 28.23
N LEU A 46 -9.15 -6.17 28.12
CA LEU A 46 -8.30 -5.02 27.85
C LEU A 46 -7.39 -4.82 29.07
N PRO A 47 -6.10 -4.52 28.86
CA PRO A 47 -5.20 -4.26 29.97
C PRO A 47 -5.72 -3.05 30.77
N ALA A 48 -5.71 -3.16 32.10
CA ALA A 48 -6.19 -2.13 33.02
C ALA A 48 -5.48 -0.77 32.83
N THR A 49 -4.26 -0.82 32.27
CA THR A 49 -3.51 0.34 31.83
C THR A 49 -3.31 0.21 30.32
N PRO A 50 -3.72 1.18 29.50
CA PRO A 50 -3.36 1.16 28.09
C PRO A 50 -1.83 1.04 27.99
N PRO A 51 -1.29 0.27 27.02
CA PRO A 51 0.15 0.23 26.80
C PRO A 51 0.65 1.68 26.71
N GLY A 52 1.78 1.95 27.36
CA GLY A 52 2.27 3.31 27.63
C GLY A 52 2.23 4.24 26.43
N VAL A 53 2.34 5.55 26.68
CA VAL A 53 2.22 6.62 25.67
C VAL A 53 2.72 6.18 24.29
N PRO A 54 1.85 6.12 23.27
CA PRO A 54 2.22 5.60 21.97
C PRO A 54 3.39 6.41 21.44
N MET A 55 4.48 5.74 21.05
CA MET A 55 5.56 6.39 20.32
C MET A 55 5.12 6.55 18.87
N THR A 56 5.31 7.75 18.36
CA THR A 56 5.03 8.12 16.97
C THR A 56 6.33 8.52 16.29
N GLU A 57 6.46 8.20 15.00
CA GLU A 57 7.65 8.52 14.23
C GLU A 57 7.47 9.81 13.43
N CYS A 58 8.54 10.58 13.28
CA CYS A 58 8.56 11.78 12.46
C CYS A 58 8.47 11.41 10.98
N LEU A 59 7.48 11.93 10.27
CA LEU A 59 7.30 11.70 8.82
C LEU A 59 8.43 12.28 7.96
N GLY A 60 9.24 13.18 8.50
CA GLY A 60 10.39 13.76 7.80
C GLY A 60 11.70 12.98 7.98
N CYS A 61 12.02 12.58 9.21
CA CYS A 61 13.32 11.98 9.54
C CYS A 61 13.26 10.60 10.21
N GLY A 62 12.06 10.08 10.50
CA GLY A 62 11.87 8.78 11.16
C GLY A 62 12.18 8.75 12.66
N ALA A 63 12.48 9.90 13.29
CA ALA A 63 12.75 9.94 14.73
C ALA A 63 11.49 9.56 15.53
N ALA A 64 11.63 8.60 16.44
CA ALA A 64 10.60 8.25 17.41
C ALA A 64 10.46 9.37 18.47
N GLY A 65 9.23 9.72 18.81
CA GLY A 65 8.91 10.67 19.86
C GLY A 65 7.46 10.56 20.32
N ARG A 66 7.10 11.28 21.38
CA ARG A 66 5.71 11.31 21.85
C ARG A 66 4.82 12.07 20.86
N PRO A 67 3.52 11.78 20.77
CA PRO A 67 2.59 12.48 19.89
C PRO A 67 2.59 14.00 20.13
N ASP A 68 2.77 14.43 21.38
CA ASP A 68 2.86 15.85 21.77
C ASP A 68 4.15 16.53 21.27
N GLU A 69 5.23 15.77 21.02
CA GLU A 69 6.50 16.28 20.49
C GLU A 69 6.48 16.39 18.95
N LEU A 70 5.54 15.67 18.32
CA LEU A 70 5.32 15.61 16.88
C LEU A 70 3.93 16.16 16.48
N PRO A 71 3.54 17.41 16.82
CA PRO A 71 2.33 18.00 16.29
C PRO A 71 2.35 18.02 14.75
N GLY A 72 1.32 17.41 14.15
CA GLY A 72 1.22 17.21 12.70
C GLY A 72 2.14 16.11 12.14
N GLY A 73 2.73 15.26 12.98
CA GLY A 73 3.59 14.14 12.57
C GLY A 73 5.02 14.54 12.20
N LEU A 74 5.45 15.76 12.52
CA LEU A 74 6.80 16.26 12.25
C LEU A 74 7.45 16.72 13.55
N CYS A 75 8.72 16.39 13.78
CA CYS A 75 9.47 16.91 14.93
C CYS A 75 9.85 18.39 14.74
N ARG A 76 10.21 19.08 15.84
CA ARG A 76 10.57 20.51 15.82
C ARG A 76 11.52 20.92 14.67
N PRO A 77 12.66 20.22 14.44
CA PRO A 77 13.55 20.57 13.33
C PRO A 77 12.91 20.35 11.96
N CYS A 78 12.20 19.24 11.74
CA CYS A 78 11.52 18.98 10.47
C CYS A 78 10.35 19.95 10.20
N ARG A 79 9.71 20.50 11.25
CA ARG A 79 8.70 21.56 11.10
C ARG A 79 9.29 22.90 10.70
N SER A 80 10.48 23.22 11.21
CA SER A 80 11.18 24.48 10.89
C SER A 80 11.93 24.45 9.55
N THR A 81 12.23 23.25 9.05
CA THR A 81 12.73 23.09 7.68
C THR A 81 11.54 23.25 6.76
N GLU A 82 11.46 24.34 6.01
CA GLU A 82 10.50 24.42 4.91
C GLU A 82 10.71 23.18 4.03
N PRO A 83 9.65 22.38 3.75
CA PRO A 83 9.80 21.30 2.79
C PRO A 83 10.25 21.93 1.48
N VAL A 84 11.39 21.51 0.96
CA VAL A 84 11.77 21.81 -0.41
C VAL A 84 10.71 21.17 -1.29
N ARG A 85 9.67 21.95 -1.59
CA ARG A 85 8.59 21.53 -2.47
C ARG A 85 9.18 21.45 -3.86
N CYS A 86 9.55 20.23 -4.25
CA CYS A 86 9.75 19.91 -5.65
C CYS A 86 8.39 19.92 -6.36
N GLY A 87 7.99 21.11 -6.82
CA GLY A 87 7.16 21.27 -8.01
C GLY A 87 5.70 21.69 -7.78
N VAL A 88 5.40 22.95 -8.11
CA VAL A 88 4.30 23.26 -9.05
C VAL A 88 4.73 24.49 -9.88
N ARG A 89 5.21 24.22 -11.11
CA ARG A 89 5.73 25.15 -12.13
C ARG A 89 7.21 25.55 -12.00
N GLY A 90 8.03 24.96 -12.87
CA GLY A 90 9.44 25.36 -13.10
C GLY A 90 10.41 24.35 -12.51
N GLY A 91 11.10 23.60 -13.38
CA GLY A 91 11.87 22.41 -12.99
C GLY A 91 13.07 22.68 -12.07
N CYS A 92 13.61 21.59 -11.53
CA CYS A 92 14.84 21.54 -10.77
C CYS A 92 16.04 22.01 -11.63
N GLY A 93 16.38 23.28 -11.51
CA GLY A 93 17.63 23.84 -11.98
C GLY A 93 18.73 23.71 -10.94
N ARG A 94 19.27 22.50 -10.73
CA ARG A 94 20.69 22.28 -10.35
C ARG A 94 21.05 20.80 -10.33
N ALA A 95 22.28 20.53 -10.75
CA ALA A 95 22.85 19.23 -11.06
C ALA A 95 23.17 18.33 -9.85
N SER A 96 22.50 18.47 -8.71
CA SER A 96 22.89 17.75 -7.48
C SER A 96 21.73 17.43 -6.53
N CYS A 97 20.53 17.14 -7.04
CA CYS A 97 19.55 16.44 -6.23
C CYS A 97 19.95 14.94 -6.16
N THR A 98 20.50 14.52 -5.02
CA THR A 98 20.84 13.12 -4.69
C THR A 98 19.68 12.36 -4.04
N ASP A 99 18.46 12.91 -4.10
CA ASP A 99 17.27 12.27 -3.52
C ASP A 99 16.90 10.99 -4.30
N PRO A 100 16.91 9.80 -3.68
CA PRO A 100 16.60 8.54 -4.35
C PRO A 100 15.13 8.42 -4.82
N THR A 101 14.23 9.31 -4.37
CA THR A 101 12.84 9.38 -4.83
C THR A 101 12.66 10.21 -6.10
N CYS A 102 13.64 11.03 -6.48
CA CYS A 102 13.62 11.78 -7.73
C CYS A 102 13.92 10.86 -8.91
N GLY A 103 12.87 10.40 -9.59
CA GLY A 103 13.00 9.61 -10.81
C GLY A 103 13.74 10.33 -11.94
N PRO A 104 14.34 9.59 -12.89
CA PRO A 104 15.05 10.20 -14.02
C PRO A 104 14.11 11.05 -14.89
N SER A 105 14.64 12.13 -15.48
CA SER A 105 13.92 12.98 -16.43
C SER A 105 13.24 12.15 -17.54
N PRO A 106 12.05 12.56 -18.03
CA PRO A 106 11.38 11.90 -19.16
C PRO A 106 12.28 11.74 -20.40
N LYS A 107 13.22 12.67 -20.61
CA LYS A 107 14.20 12.59 -21.72
C LYS A 107 15.13 11.39 -21.55
N THR A 108 15.62 11.17 -20.33
CA THR A 108 16.49 10.04 -19.95
C THR A 108 15.75 8.70 -20.09
N VAL A 109 14.50 8.63 -19.63
CA VAL A 109 13.67 7.43 -19.78
C VAL A 109 13.45 7.09 -21.26
N ARG A 110 13.09 8.09 -22.08
CA ARG A 110 12.91 7.91 -23.53
C ARG A 110 14.20 7.47 -24.22
N GLY A 111 15.34 8.06 -23.86
CA GLY A 111 16.65 7.67 -24.38
C GLY A 111 17.01 6.21 -24.06
N ARG A 112 16.83 5.79 -22.81
CA ARG A 112 17.07 4.40 -22.38
C ARG A 112 16.14 3.41 -23.09
N ALA A 113 14.85 3.74 -23.20
CA ALA A 113 13.87 2.91 -23.91
C ALA A 113 14.17 2.79 -25.41
N ALA A 114 14.67 3.86 -26.06
CA ALA A 114 15.10 3.81 -27.45
C ALA A 114 16.30 2.87 -27.65
N ARG A 115 17.27 2.89 -26.72
CA ARG A 115 18.43 1.99 -26.75
C ARG A 115 18.00 0.52 -26.68
N ILE A 116 17.12 0.18 -25.73
CA ILE A 116 16.60 -1.20 -25.57
C ILE A 116 15.85 -1.64 -26.84
N ARG A 117 14.96 -0.82 -27.39
CA ARG A 117 14.23 -1.14 -28.62
C ARG A 117 15.15 -1.37 -29.81
N ARG A 118 16.21 -0.57 -29.95
CA ARG A 118 17.25 -0.77 -30.98
C ARG A 118 17.96 -2.11 -30.80
N GLU A 119 18.34 -2.44 -29.58
CA GLU A 119 19.01 -3.70 -29.29
C GLU A 119 18.13 -4.92 -29.59
N MET A 120 16.84 -4.85 -29.24
CA MET A 120 15.86 -5.89 -29.57
C MET A 120 15.67 -6.05 -31.09
N ARG A 121 15.65 -4.95 -31.84
CA ARG A 121 15.62 -4.97 -33.31
C ARG A 121 16.88 -5.64 -33.88
N ASN A 122 18.06 -5.22 -33.43
CA ASN A 122 19.32 -5.76 -33.89
C ASN A 122 19.44 -7.26 -33.57
N ARG A 123 18.93 -7.73 -32.42
CA ARG A 123 18.86 -9.17 -32.09
C ARG A 123 17.93 -9.95 -33.04
N ARG A 124 16.80 -9.36 -33.46
CA ARG A 124 15.90 -9.97 -34.46
C ARG A 124 16.56 -10.05 -35.83
N GLU A 125 17.25 -9.00 -36.26
CA GLU A 125 17.94 -8.93 -37.55
C GLU A 125 19.13 -9.90 -37.63
N ARG A 126 19.84 -10.11 -36.52
CA ARG A 126 20.96 -11.07 -36.43
C ARG A 126 20.54 -12.55 -36.42
N GLY A 127 19.24 -12.86 -36.42
CA GLY A 127 18.75 -14.23 -36.59
C GLY A 127 19.29 -15.23 -35.56
N GLY A 128 19.04 -14.99 -34.26
CA GLY A 128 19.34 -16.00 -33.22
C GLY A 128 18.57 -17.31 -33.43
N PRO A 129 19.12 -18.47 -33.03
CA PRO A 129 18.52 -19.78 -33.33
C PRO A 129 17.12 -19.90 -32.71
N GLY A 130 16.11 -20.19 -33.55
CA GLY A 130 14.77 -20.62 -33.10
C GLY A 130 13.58 -19.67 -33.34
N MET A 131 13.74 -18.51 -33.98
CA MET A 131 12.59 -17.62 -34.25
C MET A 131 12.12 -17.72 -35.72
N PRO A 132 10.82 -17.94 -36.01
CA PRO A 132 10.32 -18.01 -37.39
C PRO A 132 10.35 -16.63 -38.07
N PRO A 133 10.57 -16.57 -39.40
CA PRO A 133 10.68 -15.30 -40.12
C PRO A 133 9.35 -14.54 -40.09
N PRO A 134 9.38 -13.19 -40.09
CA PRO A 134 8.15 -12.39 -40.08
C PRO A 134 7.36 -12.61 -41.37
N ARG A 135 6.05 -12.87 -41.23
CA ARG A 135 5.14 -13.01 -42.37
C ARG A 135 5.10 -11.70 -43.16
N ARG A 136 5.54 -11.73 -44.42
CA ARG A 136 5.31 -10.64 -45.38
C ARG A 136 3.81 -10.42 -45.50
N SER A 137 3.29 -9.28 -45.03
CA SER A 137 1.91 -8.87 -45.30
C SER A 137 1.79 -8.62 -46.80
N ARG A 138 1.01 -9.46 -47.50
CA ARG A 138 0.57 -9.23 -48.89
C ARG A 138 -0.20 -7.90 -48.93
N ARG A 139 0.45 -6.79 -49.29
CA ARG A 139 -0.25 -5.59 -49.74
C ARG A 139 -0.82 -5.85 -51.15
N GLY A 140 -2.15 -5.87 -51.21
CA GLY A 140 -3.05 -5.70 -52.36
C GLY A 140 -2.52 -5.92 -53.77
N ARG A 141 -2.84 -7.08 -54.36
CA ARG A 141 -3.02 -7.21 -55.81
C ARG A 141 -4.35 -6.52 -56.17
N LYS A 142 -4.31 -5.27 -56.67
CA LYS A 142 -5.47 -4.66 -57.36
C LYS A 142 -5.73 -5.46 -58.64
N ARG A 143 -6.91 -6.06 -58.75
CA ARG A 143 -7.42 -6.69 -59.98
C ARG A 143 -7.87 -5.58 -60.93
N ARG A 144 -7.52 -5.72 -62.20
CA ARG A 144 -8.06 -4.98 -63.35
C ARG A 144 -8.77 -5.98 -64.24
#